data_AF-A0A1S9RKU7-F1
#
_entry.id   AF-A0A1S9RKU7-F1
#
_cell.length_a   1.000
_cell.length_b   1.000
_cell.length_c   1.000
_cell.angle_alpha   90.00
_cell.angle_beta   90.00
_cell.angle_gamma   90.00
#
_symmetry.space_group_name_H-M   'P 1'
#
loop_
_entity.id
_entity.type
_entity.pdbx_description
1 polymer ?
#
loop_
_entity_poly.entity_id
_entity_poly.type
_entity_poly.pdbx_seq_one_letter_code
_entity_poly.pdbx_strand_id
1 'polypeptide(L)'
;MYRLFFSLVVALCLYARLTVAASTSGEIANSLNELAQRGFATKNLVLEINSTADAGPVWVRGSFTSFRSRMLAHNTNQAIYTEMDTMVAVVLTDVKFMTNTAIITDQAEEQNVYEGYSNFVQSLLELMDAFSSCAAQLKSIDQNTKTKVPSGIRILQSAVDAYFYNIIGLFPTNSSYNAQANIQKAQVDTHCFQAVWAFDLDYNNGNQATYQRGDNNSLRFRRMKRGS
;
A
#
# COMPACT_ATOMS: atom_id res chain seq x y z
N MET A 1 2.63 -4.31 26.61
CA MET A 1 4.04 -3.95 26.28
C MET A 1 4.19 -3.22 24.95
N TYR A 2 3.50 -3.58 23.86
CA TYR A 2 3.57 -2.88 22.56
C TYR A 2 3.14 -1.40 22.56
N ARG A 3 2.15 -1.01 23.37
CA ARG A 3 1.71 0.41 23.50
C ARG A 3 2.82 1.34 24.03
N LEU A 4 3.65 0.84 24.95
CA LEU A 4 4.75 1.62 25.53
C LEU A 4 5.89 1.78 24.52
N PHE A 5 6.22 0.74 23.74
CA PHE A 5 7.20 0.84 22.66
C PHE A 5 6.78 1.82 21.57
N PHE A 6 5.51 1.78 21.13
CA PHE A 6 5.01 2.73 20.12
C PHE A 6 5.04 4.17 20.64
N SER A 7 4.62 4.39 21.88
CA SER A 7 4.68 5.72 22.51
C SER A 7 6.11 6.22 22.68
N LEU A 8 7.07 5.33 22.94
CA LEU A 8 8.48 5.67 23.15
C LEU A 8 9.16 5.99 21.82
N VAL A 9 8.80 5.30 20.72
CA VAL A 9 9.24 5.64 19.36
C VAL A 9 8.67 6.99 18.92
N VAL A 10 7.37 7.24 19.13
CA VAL A 10 6.75 8.54 18.81
C VAL A 10 7.37 9.67 19.65
N ALA A 11 7.65 9.44 20.94
CA ALA A 11 8.31 10.41 21.81
C ALA A 11 9.77 10.67 21.42
N LEU A 12 10.53 9.63 21.00
CA LEU A 12 11.90 9.80 20.51
C LEU A 12 11.94 10.56 19.18
N CYS A 13 10.94 10.37 18.31
CA CYS A 13 10.81 11.15 17.07
C CYS A 13 10.57 12.65 17.34
N LEU A 14 9.98 13.03 18.48
CA LEU A 14 9.72 14.43 18.84
C LEU A 14 10.89 15.12 19.57
N TYR A 15 11.78 14.37 20.21
CA TYR A 15 12.88 14.92 21.02
C TYR A 15 14.23 15.04 20.29
N ALA A 16 14.40 14.33 19.18
CA ALA A 16 15.62 14.40 18.40
C ALA A 16 15.60 15.66 17.52
N ARG A 17 16.09 16.79 18.06
CA ARG A 17 16.52 17.95 17.26
C ARG A 17 17.77 17.57 16.45
N LEU A 18 17.64 16.65 15.51
CA LEU A 18 18.61 16.52 14.44
C LEU A 18 18.33 17.66 13.45
N THR A 19 19.40 18.29 12.97
CA THR A 19 19.37 18.96 11.67
C THR A 19 18.96 17.94 10.62
N VAL A 20 17.66 17.84 10.39
CA VAL A 20 17.09 16.99 9.34
C VAL A 20 17.52 17.61 8.02
N ALA A 21 18.36 16.88 7.28
CA ALA A 21 18.76 17.24 5.94
C ALA A 21 17.52 17.34 5.05
N ALA A 22 17.40 18.42 4.27
CA ALA A 22 16.36 18.54 3.27
C ALA A 22 16.70 17.61 2.09
N SER A 23 15.74 16.79 1.67
CA SER A 23 15.87 15.98 0.45
C SER A 23 15.71 16.84 -0.80
N THR A 24 16.53 16.58 -1.81
CA THR A 24 16.38 17.17 -3.14
C THR A 24 15.25 16.50 -3.93
N SER A 25 14.70 17.22 -4.91
CA SER A 25 13.65 16.71 -5.81
C SER A 25 14.06 15.41 -6.51
N GLY A 26 15.35 15.28 -6.89
CA GLY A 26 15.90 14.07 -7.49
C GLY A 26 15.95 12.87 -6.52
N GLU A 27 16.38 13.08 -5.28
CA GLU A 27 16.38 12.02 -4.25
C GLU A 27 14.98 11.53 -3.93
N ILE A 28 14.00 12.45 -3.85
CA ILE A 28 12.59 12.11 -3.62
C ILE A 28 12.05 11.28 -4.78
N ALA A 29 12.26 11.72 -6.02
CA ALA A 29 11.81 10.98 -7.21
C ALA A 29 12.44 9.58 -7.29
N ASN A 30 13.73 9.45 -6.99
CA ASN A 30 14.43 8.17 -6.97
C ASN A 30 13.85 7.24 -5.90
N SER A 31 13.67 7.72 -4.67
CA SER A 31 13.09 6.89 -3.60
C SER A 31 11.68 6.43 -3.94
N LEU A 32 10.85 7.31 -4.51
CA LEU A 32 9.51 6.96 -4.97
C LEU A 32 9.53 5.87 -6.05
N ASN A 33 10.46 5.95 -7.00
CA ASN A 33 10.63 4.91 -8.03
C ASN A 33 11.15 3.58 -7.46
N GLU A 34 12.06 3.61 -6.48
CA GLU A 34 12.50 2.39 -5.77
C GLU A 34 11.36 1.75 -4.99
N LEU A 35 10.55 2.56 -4.29
CA LEU A 35 9.34 2.11 -3.62
C LEU A 35 8.31 1.54 -4.60
N ALA A 36 8.18 2.13 -5.79
CA ALA A 36 7.32 1.61 -6.84
C ALA A 36 7.77 0.22 -7.30
N GLN A 37 9.06 0.04 -7.56
CA GLN A 37 9.64 -1.25 -7.93
C GLN A 37 9.40 -2.31 -6.86
N ARG A 38 9.59 -1.96 -5.57
CA ARG A 38 9.29 -2.84 -4.43
C ARG A 38 7.80 -3.18 -4.35
N GLY A 39 6.92 -2.21 -4.60
CA GLY A 39 5.47 -2.43 -4.66
C GLY A 39 5.10 -3.46 -5.72
N PHE A 40 5.63 -3.32 -6.93
CA PHE A 40 5.42 -4.29 -8.01
C PHE A 40 6.04 -5.67 -7.72
N ALA A 41 7.22 -5.73 -7.10
CA ALA A 41 7.84 -6.99 -6.69
C ALA A 41 6.98 -7.71 -5.63
N THR A 42 6.48 -6.97 -4.63
CA THR A 42 5.59 -7.50 -3.59
C THR A 42 4.28 -7.98 -4.19
N LYS A 43 3.72 -7.25 -5.15
CA LYS A 43 2.52 -7.66 -5.89
C LYS A 43 2.74 -9.01 -6.56
N ASN A 44 3.89 -9.23 -7.19
CA ASN A 44 4.19 -10.51 -7.84
C ASN A 44 4.26 -11.66 -6.84
N LEU A 45 4.80 -11.45 -5.64
CA LEU A 45 4.76 -12.44 -4.55
C LEU A 45 3.32 -12.77 -4.13
N VAL A 46 2.46 -11.75 -4.00
CA VAL A 46 1.03 -11.94 -3.67
C VAL A 46 0.32 -12.76 -4.75
N LEU A 47 0.58 -12.46 -6.02
CA LEU A 47 -0.03 -13.21 -7.14
C LEU A 47 0.52 -14.64 -7.27
N GLU A 48 1.78 -14.89 -6.88
CA GLU A 48 2.36 -16.23 -6.85
C GLU A 48 1.59 -17.15 -5.87
N ILE A 49 1.10 -16.62 -4.76
CA ILE A 49 0.28 -17.40 -3.83
C ILE A 49 -0.99 -17.92 -4.53
N ASN A 50 -1.59 -17.13 -5.41
CA ASN A 50 -2.76 -17.57 -6.16
C ASN A 50 -2.42 -18.66 -7.20
N SER A 51 -1.26 -18.57 -7.86
CA SER A 51 -0.83 -19.59 -8.84
C SER A 51 -0.45 -20.93 -8.19
N THR A 52 -0.03 -20.95 -6.92
CA THR A 52 0.21 -22.20 -6.18
C THR A 52 -1.06 -22.98 -5.82
N ALA A 53 -2.24 -22.35 -5.91
CA ALA A 53 -3.53 -22.98 -5.64
C ALA A 53 -4.01 -23.89 -6.79
N ASP A 54 -3.56 -23.65 -8.03
CA ASP A 54 -3.91 -24.42 -9.23
C ASP A 54 -3.20 -25.79 -9.32
N ALA A 55 -2.40 -26.16 -8.31
CA ALA A 55 -1.73 -27.46 -8.23
C ALA A 55 -2.67 -28.65 -7.86
N GLY A 56 -3.98 -28.45 -7.89
CA GLY A 56 -5.00 -29.49 -7.68
C GLY A 56 -5.61 -29.52 -6.27
N PRO A 57 -6.73 -30.25 -6.09
CA PRO A 57 -7.55 -30.17 -4.90
C PRO A 57 -6.78 -30.52 -3.62
N VAL A 58 -6.97 -29.68 -2.60
CA VAL A 58 -6.46 -29.77 -1.21
C VAL A 58 -6.69 -31.14 -0.54
N TRP A 59 -7.57 -31.97 -1.12
CA TRP A 59 -7.93 -33.31 -0.64
C TRP A 59 -7.00 -34.45 -1.10
N VAL A 60 -6.02 -34.21 -1.98
CA VAL A 60 -4.89 -35.14 -2.15
C VAL A 60 -3.92 -34.93 -0.98
N ARG A 61 -4.42 -35.26 0.21
CA ARG A 61 -3.77 -35.15 1.51
C ARG A 61 -2.73 -36.27 1.62
N GLY A 62 -1.61 -36.14 0.90
CA GLY A 62 -0.53 -37.13 0.99
C GLY A 62 0.54 -37.12 -0.09
N SER A 63 0.44 -36.32 -1.16
CA SER A 63 1.51 -36.27 -2.17
C SER A 63 2.65 -35.32 -1.76
N PHE A 64 3.89 -35.71 -2.06
CA PHE A 64 5.09 -34.86 -1.90
C PHE A 64 4.95 -33.50 -2.61
N THR A 65 4.20 -33.47 -3.72
CA THR A 65 3.86 -32.24 -4.45
C THR A 65 2.97 -31.29 -3.65
N SER A 66 1.97 -31.79 -2.92
CA SER A 66 1.11 -30.99 -2.04
C SER A 66 1.89 -30.39 -0.87
N PHE A 67 2.84 -31.15 -0.31
CA PHE A 67 3.70 -30.66 0.77
C PHE A 67 4.66 -29.56 0.30
N ARG A 68 5.25 -29.74 -0.88
CA ARG A 68 6.13 -28.73 -1.50
C ARG A 68 5.38 -27.44 -1.82
N SER A 69 4.19 -27.52 -2.41
CA SER A 69 3.38 -26.33 -2.70
C SER A 69 2.97 -25.57 -1.43
N ARG A 70 2.63 -26.28 -0.34
CA ARG A 70 2.34 -25.63 0.95
C ARG A 70 3.57 -24.95 1.56
N MET A 71 4.74 -25.58 1.48
CA MET A 71 5.99 -24.98 1.97
C MET A 71 6.35 -23.72 1.16
N LEU A 72 6.17 -23.76 -0.17
CA LEU A 72 6.37 -22.60 -1.03
C LEU A 72 5.41 -21.46 -0.67
N ALA A 73 4.10 -21.73 -0.57
CA ALA A 73 3.12 -20.72 -0.20
C ALA A 73 3.41 -20.08 1.18
N HIS A 74 3.87 -20.88 2.16
CA HIS A 74 4.26 -20.34 3.46
C HIS A 74 5.50 -19.43 3.36
N ASN A 75 6.53 -19.84 2.63
CA ASN A 75 7.75 -19.04 2.44
C ASN A 75 7.45 -17.73 1.69
N THR A 76 6.64 -17.79 0.64
CA THR A 76 6.19 -16.60 -0.10
C THR A 76 5.38 -15.65 0.79
N ASN A 77 4.51 -16.18 1.66
CA ASN A 77 3.77 -15.37 2.64
C ASN A 77 4.70 -14.67 3.65
N GLN A 78 5.77 -15.33 4.10
CA GLN A 78 6.79 -14.67 4.94
C GLN A 78 7.56 -13.59 4.18
N ALA A 79 7.87 -13.81 2.91
CA ALA A 79 8.51 -12.81 2.05
C ALA A 79 7.61 -11.58 1.88
N ILE A 80 6.31 -11.76 1.68
CA ILE A 80 5.33 -10.64 1.62
C ILE A 80 5.38 -9.80 2.89
N TYR A 81 5.36 -10.42 4.08
CA TYR A 81 5.46 -9.67 5.33
C TYR A 81 6.77 -8.88 5.43
N THR A 82 7.88 -9.50 5.04
CA THR A 82 9.20 -8.87 5.08
C THR A 82 9.28 -7.67 4.14
N GLU A 83 8.75 -7.80 2.92
CA GLU A 83 8.73 -6.69 1.96
C GLU A 83 7.80 -5.56 2.41
N MET A 84 6.63 -5.86 2.96
CA MET A 84 5.73 -4.84 3.51
C MET A 84 6.40 -4.07 4.67
N ASP A 85 7.04 -4.77 5.60
CA ASP A 85 7.77 -4.15 6.71
C ASP A 85 8.94 -3.30 6.19
N THR A 86 9.62 -3.75 5.13
CA THR A 86 10.70 -3.00 4.47
C THR A 86 10.17 -1.75 3.79
N MET A 87 9.06 -1.83 3.05
CA MET A 87 8.40 -0.66 2.45
C MET A 87 8.02 0.37 3.53
N VAL A 88 7.44 -0.08 4.65
CA VAL A 88 7.13 0.80 5.79
C VAL A 88 8.40 1.47 6.33
N ALA A 89 9.47 0.72 6.50
CA ALA A 89 10.73 1.26 7.03
C ALA A 89 11.36 2.31 6.10
N VAL A 90 11.34 2.08 4.79
CA VAL A 90 11.83 3.04 3.78
C VAL A 90 10.97 4.30 3.81
N VAL A 91 9.64 4.16 3.73
CA VAL A 91 8.70 5.30 3.76
C VAL A 91 8.88 6.15 5.01
N LEU A 92 8.97 5.53 6.20
CA LEU A 92 9.19 6.26 7.45
C LEU A 92 10.57 6.92 7.53
N THR A 93 11.56 6.37 6.84
CA THR A 93 12.89 6.97 6.73
C THR A 93 12.84 8.20 5.83
N ASP A 94 12.18 8.11 4.68
CA ASP A 94 12.03 9.24 3.76
C ASP A 94 11.25 10.39 4.37
N VAL A 95 10.16 10.10 5.10
CA VAL A 95 9.40 11.12 5.87
C VAL A 95 10.32 11.93 6.78
N LYS A 96 11.28 11.27 7.45
CA LYS A 96 12.22 11.95 8.34
C LYS A 96 13.13 12.90 7.58
N PHE A 97 13.50 12.60 6.34
CA PHE A 97 14.35 13.49 5.52
C PHE A 97 13.54 14.60 4.82
N MET A 98 12.26 14.38 4.56
CA MET A 98 11.42 15.37 3.87
C MET A 98 10.89 16.50 4.74
N THR A 99 10.99 16.41 6.07
CA THR A 99 10.33 17.36 7.00
C THR A 99 10.80 18.83 6.82
N ASN A 100 12.01 19.05 6.31
CA ASN A 100 12.58 20.39 6.07
C ASN A 100 12.73 20.74 4.58
N THR A 101 12.20 19.92 3.66
CA THR A 101 12.29 20.21 2.23
C THR A 101 11.38 21.39 1.86
N ALA A 102 11.92 22.35 1.12
CA ALA A 102 11.18 23.53 0.69
C ALA A 102 10.21 23.19 -0.45
N ILE A 103 9.21 24.05 -0.64
CA ILE A 103 8.30 23.99 -1.80
C ILE A 103 9.13 24.04 -3.09
N ILE A 104 8.83 23.15 -4.01
CA ILE A 104 9.50 23.08 -5.32
C ILE A 104 9.04 24.29 -6.14
N THR A 105 10.00 25.05 -6.65
CA THR A 105 9.72 26.25 -7.46
C THR A 105 10.00 26.06 -8.94
N ASP A 106 10.79 25.03 -9.29
CA ASP A 106 11.11 24.69 -10.67
C ASP A 106 10.10 23.68 -11.22
N GLN A 107 9.54 24.00 -12.39
CA GLN A 107 8.48 23.19 -12.99
C GLN A 107 8.98 21.81 -13.45
N ALA A 108 10.24 21.69 -13.89
CA ALA A 108 10.79 20.39 -14.30
C ALA A 108 11.04 19.50 -13.09
N GLU A 109 11.44 20.07 -11.95
CA GLU A 109 11.53 19.35 -10.69
C GLU A 109 10.16 18.91 -10.17
N GLU A 110 9.13 19.75 -10.27
CA GLU A 110 7.75 19.36 -9.92
C GLU A 110 7.30 18.15 -10.74
N GLN A 111 7.53 18.19 -12.06
CA GLN A 111 7.19 17.07 -12.95
C GLN A 111 7.93 15.79 -12.54
N ASN A 112 9.23 15.87 -12.29
CA ASN A 112 10.05 14.70 -11.93
C ASN A 112 9.57 14.04 -10.62
N VAL A 113 9.30 14.84 -9.58
CA VAL A 113 8.77 14.34 -8.31
C VAL A 113 7.37 13.74 -8.50
N TYR A 114 6.53 14.41 -9.29
CA TYR A 114 5.18 13.92 -9.58
C TYR A 114 5.17 12.60 -10.36
N GLU A 115 6.07 12.41 -11.33
CA GLU A 115 6.22 11.15 -12.06
C GLU A 115 6.60 10.01 -11.12
N GLY A 116 7.60 10.22 -10.25
CA GLY A 116 7.96 9.26 -9.22
C GLY A 116 6.78 8.95 -8.28
N TYR A 117 6.08 9.99 -7.83
CA TYR A 117 4.89 9.86 -6.97
C TYR A 117 3.81 9.01 -7.63
N SER A 118 3.48 9.29 -8.89
CA SER A 118 2.47 8.56 -9.65
C SER A 118 2.86 7.10 -9.88
N ASN A 119 4.15 6.81 -10.11
CA ASN A 119 4.64 5.43 -10.22
C ASN A 119 4.46 4.66 -8.90
N PHE A 120 4.79 5.30 -7.77
CA PHE A 120 4.60 4.67 -6.47
C PHE A 120 3.12 4.45 -6.17
N VAL A 121 2.26 5.45 -6.41
CA VAL A 121 0.80 5.31 -6.31
C VAL A 121 0.32 4.11 -7.13
N GLN A 122 0.70 4.02 -8.42
CA GLN A 122 0.28 2.93 -9.29
C GLN A 122 0.68 1.56 -8.71
N SER A 123 1.90 1.45 -8.19
CA SER A 123 2.36 0.21 -7.55
C SER A 123 1.52 -0.18 -6.33
N LEU A 124 1.09 0.79 -5.53
CA LEU A 124 0.25 0.55 -4.35
C LEU A 124 -1.16 0.13 -4.76
N LEU A 125 -1.76 0.78 -5.76
CA LEU A 125 -3.08 0.41 -6.29
C LEU A 125 -3.07 -1.05 -6.74
N GLU A 126 -2.09 -1.43 -7.56
CA GLU A 126 -1.98 -2.80 -8.05
C GLU A 126 -1.65 -3.82 -6.97
N LEU A 127 -0.84 -3.45 -5.97
CA LEU A 127 -0.56 -4.31 -4.81
C LEU A 127 -1.81 -4.55 -3.97
N MET A 128 -2.60 -3.50 -3.69
CA MET A 128 -3.85 -3.61 -2.95
C MET A 128 -4.89 -4.44 -3.70
N ASP A 129 -4.98 -4.29 -5.03
CA ASP A 129 -5.84 -5.13 -5.88
C ASP A 129 -5.39 -6.60 -5.86
N ALA A 130 -4.08 -6.86 -5.85
CA ALA A 130 -3.54 -8.20 -5.69
C ALA A 130 -3.91 -8.80 -4.32
N PHE A 131 -3.80 -8.03 -3.24
CA PHE A 131 -4.24 -8.49 -1.91
C PHE A 131 -5.73 -8.80 -1.86
N SER A 132 -6.56 -7.94 -2.44
CA SER A 132 -8.01 -8.12 -2.52
C SER A 132 -8.37 -9.40 -3.28
N SER A 133 -7.78 -9.59 -4.46
CA SER A 133 -8.05 -10.76 -5.32
C SER A 133 -7.52 -12.08 -4.73
N CYS A 134 -6.44 -12.04 -3.95
CA CYS A 134 -5.82 -13.23 -3.34
C CYS A 134 -6.26 -13.48 -1.89
N ALA A 135 -7.22 -12.69 -1.35
CA ALA A 135 -7.59 -12.73 0.05
C ALA A 135 -8.06 -14.13 0.51
N ALA A 136 -8.78 -14.87 -0.34
CA ALA A 136 -9.24 -16.22 -0.02
C ALA A 136 -8.08 -17.22 0.14
N GLN A 137 -7.15 -17.21 -0.81
CA GLN A 137 -5.98 -18.08 -0.83
C GLN A 137 -5.06 -17.75 0.34
N LEU A 138 -4.79 -16.45 0.56
CA LEU A 138 -4.00 -15.98 1.71
C LEU A 138 -4.61 -16.46 3.04
N LYS A 139 -5.93 -16.32 3.24
CA LYS A 139 -6.62 -16.83 4.43
C LYS A 139 -6.48 -18.35 4.61
N SER A 140 -6.27 -19.10 3.53
CA SER A 140 -6.15 -20.56 3.57
C SER A 140 -4.75 -21.08 3.94
N ILE A 141 -3.71 -20.22 3.89
CA ILE A 141 -2.33 -20.61 4.18
C ILE A 141 -2.16 -20.99 5.65
N ASP A 142 -2.54 -20.08 6.54
CA ASP A 142 -2.52 -20.31 7.98
C ASP A 142 -3.52 -19.42 8.73
N GLN A 143 -3.81 -19.79 9.97
CA GLN A 143 -4.79 -19.11 10.82
C GLN A 143 -4.42 -17.64 11.12
N ASN A 144 -3.12 -17.31 11.09
CA ASN A 144 -2.62 -15.98 11.45
C ASN A 144 -2.73 -14.99 10.28
N THR A 145 -2.68 -15.48 9.04
CA THR A 145 -2.70 -14.68 7.82
C THR A 145 -3.96 -13.82 7.72
N LYS A 146 -5.11 -14.34 8.19
CA LYS A 146 -6.39 -13.59 8.26
C LYS A 146 -6.27 -12.27 9.03
N THR A 147 -5.36 -12.19 10.01
CA THR A 147 -5.18 -10.97 10.83
C THR A 147 -3.91 -10.21 10.48
N LYS A 148 -2.84 -10.91 10.11
CA LYS A 148 -1.52 -10.32 9.87
C LYS A 148 -1.47 -9.51 8.57
N VAL A 149 -2.06 -10.00 7.48
CA VAL A 149 -2.08 -9.25 6.20
C VAL A 149 -2.88 -7.95 6.33
N PRO A 150 -4.15 -7.95 6.83
CA PRO A 150 -4.88 -6.70 7.03
C PRO A 150 -4.20 -5.73 7.99
N SER A 151 -3.54 -6.25 9.04
CA SER A 151 -2.74 -5.41 9.95
C SER A 151 -1.56 -4.77 9.21
N GLY A 152 -0.82 -5.52 8.41
CA GLY A 152 0.28 -5.01 7.60
C GLY A 152 -0.18 -3.94 6.62
N ILE A 153 -1.31 -4.16 5.93
CA ILE A 153 -1.88 -3.18 5.00
C ILE A 153 -2.20 -1.86 5.71
N ARG A 154 -2.82 -1.92 6.90
CA ARG A 154 -3.12 -0.71 7.70
C ARG A 154 -1.87 0.05 8.15
N ILE A 155 -0.81 -0.68 8.52
CA ILE A 155 0.48 -0.07 8.89
C ILE A 155 1.10 0.62 7.68
N LEU A 156 1.14 -0.06 6.53
CA LEU A 156 1.63 0.50 5.28
C LEU A 156 0.83 1.75 4.87
N GLN A 157 -0.50 1.69 4.90
CA GLN A 157 -1.37 2.84 4.61
C GLN A 157 -1.03 4.02 5.51
N SER A 158 -0.88 3.80 6.82
CA SER A 158 -0.57 4.88 7.77
C SER A 158 0.79 5.54 7.49
N ALA A 159 1.81 4.75 7.12
CA ALA A 159 3.12 5.28 6.76
C ALA A 159 3.08 6.05 5.44
N VAL A 160 2.43 5.49 4.42
CA VAL A 160 2.26 6.10 3.10
C VAL A 160 1.46 7.40 3.18
N ASP A 161 0.41 7.44 4.01
CA ASP A 161 -0.37 8.66 4.23
C ASP A 161 0.47 9.82 4.74
N ALA A 162 1.34 9.56 5.72
CA ALA A 162 2.26 10.55 6.24
C ALA A 162 3.25 11.01 5.16
N TYR A 163 3.73 10.09 4.33
CA TYR A 163 4.67 10.40 3.25
C TYR A 163 4.03 11.22 2.13
N PHE A 164 2.85 10.82 1.67
CA PHE A 164 2.08 11.56 0.68
C PHE A 164 1.71 12.94 1.17
N TYR A 165 1.34 13.11 2.44
CA TYR A 165 1.09 14.43 3.01
C TYR A 165 2.31 15.35 2.89
N ASN A 166 3.52 14.84 3.19
CA ASN A 166 4.75 15.61 3.06
C ASN A 166 5.07 15.94 1.59
N ILE A 167 4.96 14.97 0.66
CA ILE A 167 5.24 15.19 -0.77
C ILE A 167 4.24 16.17 -1.38
N ILE A 168 2.95 16.02 -1.10
CA ILE A 168 1.91 16.93 -1.59
C ILE A 168 2.18 18.36 -1.12
N GLY A 169 2.68 18.52 0.11
CA GLY A 169 3.09 19.81 0.67
C GLY A 169 4.26 20.48 -0.05
N LEU A 170 5.04 19.74 -0.85
CA LEU A 170 6.13 20.31 -1.65
C LEU A 170 5.65 20.95 -2.95
N PHE A 171 4.49 20.58 -3.47
CA PHE A 171 3.95 21.18 -4.67
C PHE A 171 3.29 22.54 -4.35
N PRO A 172 3.53 23.60 -5.15
CA PRO A 172 2.81 24.85 -5.01
C PRO A 172 1.28 24.64 -5.00
N THR A 173 0.55 25.38 -4.17
CA THR A 173 -0.91 25.20 -4.02
C THR A 173 -1.71 25.52 -5.28
N ASN A 174 -1.14 26.31 -6.18
CA ASN A 174 -1.69 26.62 -7.51
C ASN A 174 -1.21 25.66 -8.61
N SER A 175 -0.34 24.70 -8.30
CA SER A 175 0.14 23.69 -9.24
C SER A 175 -0.93 22.63 -9.51
N SER A 176 -1.03 22.20 -10.76
CA SER A 176 -1.89 21.06 -11.12
C SER A 176 -1.43 19.76 -10.47
N TYR A 177 -0.14 19.62 -10.19
CA TYR A 177 0.42 18.42 -9.56
C TYR A 177 -0.06 18.27 -8.11
N ASN A 178 -0.25 19.39 -7.38
CA ASN A 178 -0.83 19.36 -6.04
C ASN A 178 -2.25 18.76 -6.06
N ALA A 179 -3.09 19.24 -6.97
CA ALA A 179 -4.46 18.75 -7.10
C ALA A 179 -4.51 17.27 -7.54
N GLN A 180 -3.70 16.88 -8.52
CA GLN A 180 -3.65 15.50 -9.02
C GLN A 180 -3.12 14.52 -7.96
N ALA A 181 -2.06 14.90 -7.23
CA ALA A 181 -1.49 14.07 -6.17
C ALA A 181 -2.50 13.80 -5.03
N ASN A 182 -3.31 14.80 -4.66
CA ASN A 182 -4.41 14.62 -3.70
C ASN A 182 -5.48 13.64 -4.21
N ILE A 183 -5.85 13.72 -5.48
CA ILE A 183 -6.80 12.78 -6.08
C ILE A 183 -6.25 11.35 -6.05
N GLN A 184 -5.00 11.17 -6.44
CA GLN A 184 -4.31 9.87 -6.41
C GLN A 184 -4.19 9.30 -4.99
N LYS A 185 -3.89 10.14 -3.97
CA LYS A 185 -3.90 9.70 -2.58
C LYS A 185 -5.26 9.12 -2.18
N ALA A 186 -6.36 9.80 -2.53
CA ALA A 186 -7.70 9.31 -2.22
C ALA A 186 -8.04 7.97 -2.90
N GLN A 187 -7.45 7.71 -4.08
CA GLN A 187 -7.54 6.39 -4.73
C GLN A 187 -6.81 5.33 -3.91
N VAL A 188 -5.58 5.60 -3.46
CA VAL A 188 -4.82 4.67 -2.60
C VAL A 188 -5.59 4.35 -1.32
N ASP A 189 -6.16 5.36 -0.65
CA ASP A 189 -6.99 5.18 0.54
C ASP A 189 -8.17 4.21 0.29
N THR A 190 -8.82 4.36 -0.86
CA THR A 190 -9.93 3.51 -1.27
C THR A 190 -9.47 2.06 -1.52
N HIS A 191 -8.36 1.87 -2.23
CA HIS A 191 -7.83 0.53 -2.53
C HIS A 191 -7.31 -0.17 -1.26
N CYS A 192 -6.66 0.54 -0.34
CA CYS A 192 -6.27 -0.01 0.96
C CYS A 192 -7.49 -0.49 1.76
N PHE A 193 -8.56 0.31 1.80
CA PHE A 193 -9.81 -0.09 2.44
C PHE A 193 -10.40 -1.36 1.80
N GLN A 194 -10.48 -1.40 0.46
CA GLN A 194 -11.00 -2.55 -0.26
C GLN A 194 -10.17 -3.82 -0.03
N ALA A 195 -8.85 -3.71 -0.05
CA ALA A 195 -7.94 -4.81 0.21
C ALA A 195 -8.13 -5.38 1.62
N VAL A 196 -8.23 -4.53 2.65
CA VAL A 196 -8.52 -4.96 4.02
C VAL A 196 -9.90 -5.62 4.12
N TRP A 197 -10.92 -5.02 3.49
CA TRP A 197 -12.29 -5.52 3.52
C TRP A 197 -12.42 -6.92 2.91
N ALA A 198 -11.63 -7.24 1.88
CA ALA A 198 -11.63 -8.57 1.25
C ALA A 198 -11.27 -9.71 2.22
N PHE A 199 -10.49 -9.42 3.27
CA PHE A 199 -10.16 -10.41 4.31
C PHE A 199 -11.31 -10.63 5.31
N ASP A 200 -12.14 -9.62 5.53
CA ASP A 200 -13.29 -9.67 6.44
C ASP A 200 -14.51 -10.37 5.80
N LEU A 201 -14.56 -10.49 4.47
CA LEU A 201 -15.58 -11.28 3.78
C LEU A 201 -15.44 -12.77 4.13
N ASP A 202 -16.45 -13.34 4.80
CA ASP A 202 -16.55 -14.79 4.98
C ASP A 202 -16.89 -15.46 3.64
N TYR A 203 -16.37 -16.68 3.43
CA TYR A 203 -16.49 -17.48 2.22
C TYR A 203 -17.92 -18.03 1.98
N ASN A 204 -18.95 -17.23 2.24
CA ASN A 204 -20.35 -17.55 1.97
C ASN A 204 -20.79 -16.89 0.66
N ASN A 205 -20.21 -17.37 -0.45
CA ASN A 205 -20.86 -17.58 -1.75
C ASN A 205 -19.79 -17.70 -2.83
N GLY A 206 -19.53 -18.93 -3.25
CA GLY A 206 -18.77 -19.26 -4.46
C GLY A 206 -19.51 -18.92 -5.75
N ASN A 207 -20.00 -17.69 -5.88
CA ASN A 207 -20.48 -17.12 -7.13
C ASN A 207 -19.77 -15.78 -7.33
N GLN A 208 -18.67 -15.84 -8.07
CA GLN A 208 -18.08 -14.77 -8.86
C GLN A 208 -18.36 -13.34 -8.36
N ALA A 209 -17.45 -12.80 -7.55
CA ALA A 209 -17.22 -11.36 -7.54
C ALA A 209 -16.55 -10.99 -8.87
N THR A 210 -17.33 -10.98 -9.94
CA THR A 210 -16.97 -10.28 -11.17
C THR A 210 -16.94 -8.81 -10.78
N TYR A 211 -15.76 -8.29 -10.46
CA TYR A 211 -15.55 -6.85 -10.40
C TYR A 211 -15.72 -6.34 -11.83
N GLN A 212 -16.96 -6.03 -12.20
CA GLN A 212 -17.23 -5.15 -13.32
C GLN A 212 -16.64 -3.81 -12.93
N ARG A 213 -15.46 -3.53 -13.50
CA ARG A 213 -14.90 -2.19 -13.66
C ARG A 213 -16.05 -1.31 -14.17
N GLY A 214 -16.63 -0.51 -13.28
CA GLY A 214 -17.66 0.44 -13.63
C GLY A 214 -17.05 1.48 -14.55
N ASP A 215 -17.21 1.26 -15.85
CA ASP A 215 -16.91 2.27 -16.85
C ASP A 215 -17.68 3.55 -16.51
N ASN A 216 -16.93 4.64 -16.56
CA ASN A 216 -17.33 6.04 -16.48
C ASN A 216 -18.79 6.31 -16.85
N ASN A 217 -19.62 6.74 -15.89
CA ASN A 217 -20.50 7.90 -16.12
C ASN A 217 -21.23 8.44 -14.87
N SER A 218 -21.16 9.76 -14.76
CA SER A 218 -22.02 10.68 -14.00
C SER A 218 -21.83 10.79 -12.48
N LEU A 219 -21.08 11.83 -12.10
CA LEU A 219 -21.20 12.54 -10.83
C LEU A 219 -22.65 13.01 -10.64
N ARG A 220 -23.47 12.26 -9.89
CA ARG A 220 -24.74 12.79 -9.37
C ARG A 220 -24.51 13.40 -8.00
N PHE A 221 -24.42 14.73 -8.00
CA PHE A 221 -24.47 15.59 -6.82
C PHE A 221 -25.63 15.18 -5.89
N ARG A 222 -25.28 14.73 -4.67
CA ARG A 222 -26.22 14.48 -3.59
C ARG A 222 -26.57 15.81 -2.91
N ARG A 223 -27.63 16.48 -3.37
CA ARG A 223 -28.18 17.66 -2.70
C ARG A 223 -29.07 17.22 -1.53
N MET A 224 -28.54 17.26 -0.31
CA MET A 224 -29.36 17.15 0.90
C MET A 224 -30.25 18.39 1.02
N LYS A 225 -31.57 18.21 0.89
CA LYS A 225 -32.56 19.23 1.17
C LYS A 225 -32.81 19.22 2.69
N ARG A 226 -32.33 20.26 3.38
CA ARG A 226 -32.55 20.51 4.81
C ARG A 226 -33.70 21.54 4.93
N GLY A 227 -34.76 21.15 5.63
CA GLY A 227 -35.75 22.02 6.31
C GLY A 227 -36.67 22.90 5.45
N SER A 228 -37.98 22.67 5.54
CA SER A 228 -38.89 23.39 6.46
C SER A 228 -40.15 22.57 6.69
#